data_AF-A0A969UAT8-F1
#
_entry.id   AF-A0A969UAT8-F1
#
_cell.length_a   1.000
_cell.length_b   1.000
_cell.length_c   1.000
_cell.angle_alpha   90.00
_cell.angle_beta   90.00
_cell.angle_gamma   90.00
#
_symmetry.space_group_name_H-M   'P 1'
#
loop_
_entity.id
_entity.type
_entity.pdbx_description
1 polymer ?
#
loop_
_entity_poly.entity_id
_entity_poly.type
_entity_poly.pdbx_seq_one_letter_code
_entity_poly.pdbx_strand_id
1 'polypeptide(L)'
;MAHFIWLTPPVDIQLHSDQVDVWRVALTVQPDSVQQMESTFSADEIQRASRFHFEKDRHRYIVAHARLRDILARYFQCKPHELKFS
;
A
#
# COMPACT_ATOMS: atom_id res chain seq x y z
N MET A 1 1.43 22.50 -20.70
CA MET A 1 0.91 21.53 -19.72
C MET A 1 1.87 20.37 -19.68
N ALA A 2 2.51 20.09 -18.53
CA ALA A 2 3.46 18.98 -18.44
C ALA A 2 2.71 17.64 -18.48
N HIS A 3 3.04 16.80 -19.45
CA HIS A 3 2.53 15.44 -19.53
C HIS A 3 3.39 14.59 -18.58
N PHE A 4 2.92 14.35 -17.36
CA PHE A 4 3.64 13.51 -16.41
C PHE A 4 3.55 12.05 -16.87
N ILE A 5 4.70 11.48 -17.24
CA ILE A 5 4.83 10.05 -17.50
C ILE A 5 5.06 9.38 -16.15
N TRP A 6 4.16 8.46 -15.78
CA TRP A 6 4.35 7.62 -14.60
C TRP A 6 5.43 6.59 -14.88
N LEU A 7 6.57 6.74 -14.21
CA LEU A 7 7.73 5.87 -14.39
C LEU A 7 7.53 4.54 -13.64
N THR A 8 8.16 3.49 -14.15
CA THR A 8 8.31 2.24 -13.39
C THR A 8 9.18 2.53 -12.16
N PRO A 9 8.77 2.11 -10.95
CA PRO A 9 9.53 2.42 -9.74
C PRO A 9 10.90 1.73 -9.76
N PRO A 10 11.98 2.44 -9.39
CA PRO A 10 13.33 1.87 -9.37
C PRO A 10 13.44 0.77 -8.32
N VAL A 11 14.32 -0.22 -8.55
CA VAL A 11 14.50 -1.35 -7.63
C VAL A 11 15.10 -0.86 -6.30
N ASP A 12 16.12 -0.02 -6.39
CA ASP A 12 16.76 0.61 -5.25
C ASP A 12 16.07 1.95 -4.97
N ILE A 13 15.59 2.11 -3.74
CA ILE A 13 14.88 3.29 -3.29
C ILE A 13 15.52 3.72 -1.98
N GLN A 14 16.00 4.96 -1.94
CA GLN A 14 16.57 5.58 -0.76
C GLN A 14 15.76 6.83 -0.42
N LEU A 15 15.54 7.03 0.88
CA LEU A 15 14.83 8.21 1.37
C LEU A 15 15.83 9.31 1.71
N HIS A 16 15.85 10.39 0.93
CA HIS A 16 16.62 11.59 1.24
C HIS A 16 15.76 12.64 1.97
N SER A 17 16.40 13.50 2.77
CA SER A 17 15.71 14.49 3.62
C SER A 17 15.00 15.61 2.85
N ASP A 18 15.38 15.83 1.60
CA ASP A 18 14.90 16.86 0.68
C ASP A 18 14.09 16.29 -0.50
N GLN A 19 13.67 15.03 -0.39
CA GLN A 19 12.96 14.30 -1.43
C GLN A 19 11.48 14.09 -1.09
N VAL A 20 10.64 14.17 -2.12
CA VAL A 20 9.23 13.75 -2.07
C VAL A 20 8.97 12.78 -3.21
N ASP A 21 8.59 11.55 -2.88
CA ASP A 21 8.23 10.54 -3.87
C ASP A 21 6.71 10.42 -3.99
N VAL A 22 6.22 10.56 -5.23
CA VAL A 22 4.79 10.45 -5.54
C VAL A 22 4.52 9.11 -6.22
N TRP A 23 3.69 8.30 -5.58
CA TRP A 23 3.33 6.97 -6.05
C TRP A 23 1.92 6.94 -6.61
N ARG A 24 1.76 6.30 -7.78
CA ARG A 24 0.44 5.96 -8.34
C ARG A 24 0.23 4.46 -8.25
N VAL A 25 -0.89 4.06 -7.65
CA VAL A 25 -1.25 2.65 -7.46
C VAL A 25 -2.66 2.38 -7.98
N ALA A 26 -2.87 1.20 -8.56
CA ALA A 26 -4.20 0.73 -8.94
C ALA A 26 -4.90 0.14 -7.71
N LEU A 27 -6.12 0.61 -7.44
CA LEU A 27 -6.96 0.14 -6.32
C LEU A 27 -7.94 -0.97 -6.72
N THR A 28 -8.07 -1.24 -8.02
CA THR A 28 -8.92 -2.31 -8.54
C THR A 28 -8.04 -3.51 -8.84
N VAL A 29 -8.26 -4.59 -8.10
CA VAL A 29 -7.56 -5.87 -8.23
C VAL A 29 -8.57 -7.01 -8.22
N GLN A 30 -8.13 -8.23 -8.55
CA GLN A 30 -8.98 -9.41 -8.45
C GLN A 30 -9.31 -9.70 -6.97
N PRO A 31 -10.52 -10.21 -6.65
CA PRO A 31 -10.92 -10.52 -5.27
C PRO A 31 -9.92 -11.38 -4.52
N ASP A 32 -9.39 -12.43 -5.14
CA ASP A 32 -8.40 -13.33 -4.54
C ASP A 32 -7.12 -12.60 -4.11
N SER A 33 -6.74 -11.55 -4.84
CA SER A 33 -5.59 -10.71 -4.47
C SER A 33 -5.84 -9.90 -3.20
N VAL A 34 -7.09 -9.52 -2.92
CA VAL A 34 -7.43 -8.74 -1.71
C VAL A 34 -7.21 -9.59 -0.46
N GLN A 35 -7.66 -10.84 -0.47
CA GLN A 35 -7.49 -11.75 0.66
C GLN A 35 -6.00 -12.03 0.94
N GLN A 36 -5.20 -12.20 -0.12
CA GLN A 36 -3.75 -12.36 0.04
C GLN A 36 -3.11 -11.11 0.65
N MET A 37 -3.50 -9.91 0.21
CA MET A 37 -3.00 -8.65 0.76
C MET A 37 -3.34 -8.48 2.24
N GLU A 38 -4.58 -8.78 2.60
CA GLU A 38 -5.08 -8.70 3.99
C GLU A 38 -4.32 -9.63 4.94
N SER A 39 -3.78 -10.75 4.45
CA SER A 39 -3.00 -11.68 5.29
C SER A 39 -1.69 -11.07 5.85
N THR A 40 -1.25 -9.93 5.32
CA THR A 40 -0.07 -9.20 5.80
C THR A 40 -0.39 -8.14 6.86
N PHE A 41 -1.68 -7.93 7.16
CA PHE A 41 -2.13 -6.87 8.05
C PHE A 41 -2.02 -7.29 9.51
N SER A 42 -1.82 -6.29 10.37
CA SER A 42 -1.99 -6.46 11.81
C SER A 42 -3.48 -6.60 12.17
N ALA A 43 -3.76 -7.10 13.38
CA ALA A 43 -5.12 -7.19 13.89
C ALA A 43 -5.85 -5.84 13.90
N ASP A 44 -5.16 -4.74 14.21
CA ASP A 44 -5.74 -3.40 14.25
C ASP A 44 -6.16 -2.92 12.86
N GLU A 45 -5.38 -3.23 11.82
CA GLU A 45 -5.73 -2.90 10.45
C GLU A 45 -6.88 -3.75 9.91
N ILE A 46 -6.93 -5.04 10.27
CA ILE A 46 -8.08 -5.91 9.96
C ILE A 46 -9.34 -5.35 10.62
N GLN A 47 -9.26 -4.94 11.90
CA GLN A 47 -10.38 -4.32 12.60
C GLN A 47 -10.78 -2.98 11.96
N ARG A 48 -9.84 -2.18 11.46
CA ARG A 48 -10.16 -0.95 10.72
C ARG A 48 -10.85 -1.26 9.39
N ALA A 49 -10.38 -2.26 8.65
CA ALA A 49 -11.02 -2.72 7.41
C ALA A 49 -12.45 -3.23 7.66
N SER A 50 -12.69 -3.93 8.76
CA SER A 50 -14.01 -4.47 9.10
C SER A 50 -15.05 -3.39 9.47
N ARG A 51 -14.64 -2.13 9.71
CA ARG A 51 -15.55 -1.01 10.00
C ARG A 51 -16.24 -0.45 8.76
N PHE A 52 -15.75 -0.77 7.56
CA PHE A 52 -16.40 -0.35 6.32
C PHE A 52 -17.71 -1.11 6.11
N HIS A 53 -18.80 -0.36 5.94
CA HIS A 53 -20.12 -0.96 5.68
C HIS A 53 -20.20 -1.61 4.30
N PHE A 54 -19.63 -0.95 3.28
CA PHE A 54 -19.64 -1.45 1.91
C PHE A 54 -18.37 -2.24 1.59
N GLU A 55 -18.55 -3.42 1.03
CA GLU A 55 -17.45 -4.30 0.60
C GLU A 55 -16.48 -3.63 -0.38
N LYS A 56 -17.00 -2.82 -1.30
CA LYS A 56 -16.18 -2.06 -2.26
C LYS A 56 -15.21 -1.12 -1.56
N ASP A 57 -15.65 -0.45 -0.50
CA ASP A 57 -14.82 0.50 0.25
C ASP A 57 -13.83 -0.24 1.14
N ARG A 58 -14.25 -1.36 1.74
CA ARG A 58 -13.34 -2.28 2.44
C ARG A 58 -12.21 -2.76 1.53
N HIS A 59 -12.53 -3.23 0.33
CA HIS A 59 -11.52 -3.69 -0.64
C HIS A 59 -10.58 -2.57 -1.06
N ARG A 60 -11.10 -1.35 -1.32
CA ARG A 60 -10.27 -0.19 -1.65
C ARG A 60 -9.33 0.17 -0.50
N TYR A 61 -9.79 0.11 0.74
CA TYR A 61 -8.96 0.33 1.93
C TYR A 61 -7.84 -0.71 2.02
N ILE A 62 -8.17 -2.00 1.93
CA ILE A 62 -7.19 -3.09 1.98
C ILE A 62 -6.13 -2.92 0.89
N VAL A 63 -6.54 -2.70 -0.37
CA VAL A 63 -5.59 -2.55 -1.48
C VAL A 63 -4.72 -1.31 -1.28
N ALA A 64 -5.29 -0.17 -0.90
CA ALA A 64 -4.53 1.06 -0.67
C ALA A 64 -3.50 0.88 0.45
N HIS A 65 -3.89 0.30 1.59
CA HIS A 65 -2.99 0.09 2.72
C HIS A 65 -1.93 -0.97 2.43
N ALA A 66 -2.27 -2.05 1.74
CA ALA A 66 -1.30 -3.06 1.32
C ALA A 66 -0.22 -2.44 0.41
N ARG A 67 -0.63 -1.61 -0.55
CA ARG A 67 0.30 -0.89 -1.44
C ARG A 67 1.18 0.09 -0.69
N LEU A 68 0.62 0.85 0.26
CA LEU A 68 1.40 1.74 1.10
C LEU A 68 2.46 0.96 1.90
N ARG A 69 2.06 -0.16 2.51
CA ARG A 69 2.94 -1.05 3.25
C ARG A 69 4.06 -1.61 2.36
N ASP A 70 3.75 -2.09 1.17
CA ASP A 70 4.75 -2.56 0.20
C ASP A 70 5.75 -1.46 -0.18
N ILE A 71 5.26 -0.23 -0.40
CA ILE A 71 6.10 0.92 -0.74
C ILE A 71 7.05 1.24 0.42
N LEU A 72 6.51 1.41 1.63
CA LEU A 72 7.30 1.74 2.82
C LEU A 72 8.31 0.64 3.17
N ALA A 73 7.94 -0.63 3.01
CA ALA A 73 8.82 -1.76 3.28
C ALA A 73 10.08 -1.71 2.39
N ARG A 74 9.97 -1.19 1.16
CA ARG A 74 11.12 -0.98 0.27
C ARG A 74 12.04 0.14 0.78
N TYR A 75 11.49 1.26 1.25
CA TYR A 75 12.29 2.33 1.86
C TYR A 75 13.01 1.86 3.14
N PHE A 76 12.35 1.03 3.95
CA PHE A 76 12.91 0.51 5.20
C PHE A 76 13.70 -0.79 5.05
N GLN A 77 13.78 -1.34 3.85
CA GLN A 77 14.45 -2.63 3.56
C GLN A 77 13.99 -3.77 4.48
N CYS A 78 12.68 -3.83 4.75
CA CYS A 78 12.06 -4.85 5.61
C CYS A 78 10.94 -5.59 4.86
N LYS A 79 10.37 -6.62 5.50
CA LYS A 79 9.17 -7.29 4.98
C LYS A 79 7.92 -6.45 5.27
N PRO A 80 6.90 -6.46 4.41
CA PRO A 80 5.66 -5.72 4.62
C PRO A 80 5.05 -5.93 6.01
N HIS A 81 4.94 -7.17 6.50
CA HIS A 81 4.31 -7.49 7.80
C HIS A 81 5.11 -7.03 9.04
N GLU A 82 6.37 -6.61 8.87
CA GLU A 82 7.18 -6.10 9.98
C GLU A 82 6.84 -4.64 10.32
N LEU A 83 6.20 -3.92 9.38
CA LEU A 83 5.71 -2.56 9.61
C LEU A 83 4.50 -2.55 10.55
N LYS A 84 4.52 -1.60 11.50
CA LYS A 84 3.40 -1.32 12.40
C LYS A 84 2.90 0.10 12.18
N PHE A 85 1.59 0.23 12.06
CA PHE A 85 0.91 1.52 11.88
C PHE A 85 0.15 1.85 13.16
N SER A 86 0.38 3.03 13.72
CA SER A 86 -0.35 3.57 14.87
C SER A 86 -1.76 3.98 14.51
#